data_AF-A0A0V8GBK2-F1
#
_entry.id   AF-A0A0V8GBK2-F1
#
_cell.length_a   1.000
_cell.length_b   1.000
_cell.length_c   1.000
_cell.angle_alpha   90.00
_cell.angle_beta   90.00
_cell.angle_gamma   90.00
#
_symmetry.space_group_name_H-M   'P 1'
#
loop_
_entity.id
_entity.type
_entity.pdbx_description
1 polymer ?
#
loop_
_entity_poly.entity_id
_entity_poly.type
_entity_poly.pdbx_seq_one_letter_code
_entity_poly.pdbx_strand_id
1 'polypeptide(L)'
;MKARNKQIHKVRPQDQHPYRSGLTDLSSVVQKLPVSRDLENLAVEIKELAKIQTISVFEIGKRLSIAKSEMHDQQEWRTFLEVVNMSNSLASRYVKAFDTLEPFEEQLQTLPASKVFELMYVDDPEDIILNGLPVEEGRKSLESATVREIRATRSKAAKVKVKSFQSLEATSTVLSTRVPTETSEQIHVLARTKGLSISEYISKMIEETIQRDIIEDRSEIVEGEKEQ
;
A
#
# COMPACT_ATOMS: atom_id res chain seq x y z
N MET A 1 35.07 -33.22 -33.70
CA MET A 1 34.47 -32.35 -32.65
C MET A 1 33.14 -31.82 -33.16
N LYS A 2 32.01 -32.13 -32.51
CA LYS A 2 30.68 -31.65 -32.93
C LYS A 2 30.36 -30.34 -32.18
N ALA A 3 30.36 -29.22 -32.88
CA ALA A 3 29.91 -27.94 -32.33
C ALA A 3 28.40 -27.99 -32.11
N ARG A 4 27.96 -27.92 -30.85
CA ARG A 4 26.55 -27.73 -30.49
C ARG A 4 26.15 -26.30 -30.87
N ASN A 5 25.48 -26.18 -32.00
CA ASN A 5 24.85 -24.94 -32.42
C ASN A 5 23.64 -24.68 -31.50
N LYS A 6 23.82 -23.85 -30.46
CA LYS A 6 22.70 -23.37 -29.65
C LYS A 6 21.89 -22.40 -30.51
N GLN A 7 20.73 -22.83 -30.99
CA GLN A 7 19.73 -21.94 -31.57
C GLN A 7 19.29 -20.95 -30.49
N ILE A 8 19.83 -19.74 -30.53
CA ILE A 8 19.36 -18.62 -29.73
C ILE A 8 18.12 -18.11 -30.48
N HIS A 9 16.92 -18.49 -30.02
CA HIS A 9 15.69 -17.92 -30.53
C HIS A 9 15.69 -16.42 -30.18
N LYS A 10 15.90 -15.57 -31.19
CA LYS A 10 15.75 -14.12 -31.06
C LYS A 10 14.25 -13.84 -30.87
N VAL A 11 13.86 -13.47 -29.66
CA VAL A 11 12.50 -12.97 -29.36
C VAL A 11 12.29 -11.72 -30.22
N ARG A 12 11.17 -11.63 -30.93
CA ARG A 12 10.88 -10.47 -31.80
C ARG A 12 10.77 -9.22 -30.92
N PRO A 13 11.25 -8.05 -31.35
CA PRO A 13 11.19 -6.82 -30.55
C PRO A 13 9.78 -6.44 -30.07
N GLN A 14 8.75 -6.85 -30.81
CA GLN A 14 7.33 -6.61 -30.51
C GLN A 14 6.82 -7.45 -29.34
N ASP A 15 7.42 -8.64 -29.13
CA ASP A 15 7.09 -9.58 -28.06
C ASP A 15 8.01 -9.37 -26.84
N GLN A 16 8.97 -8.45 -26.94
CA GLN A 16 9.84 -8.11 -25.82
C GLN A 16 9.13 -7.06 -24.96
N HIS A 17 9.07 -7.35 -23.66
CA HIS A 17 8.59 -6.39 -22.68
C HIS A 17 9.33 -5.05 -22.85
N PRO A 18 8.66 -3.88 -22.81
CA PRO A 18 9.30 -2.59 -23.08
C PRO A 18 10.53 -2.31 -22.20
N TYR A 19 10.57 -2.84 -20.97
CA TYR A 19 11.71 -2.75 -20.05
C TYR A 19 12.91 -3.65 -20.43
N ARG A 20 12.71 -4.69 -21.26
CA ARG A 20 13.80 -5.57 -21.74
C ARG A 20 14.49 -5.07 -23.00
N SER A 21 13.90 -4.10 -23.71
CA SER A 21 14.38 -3.67 -25.02
C SER A 21 15.69 -2.86 -24.96
N GLY A 22 16.07 -2.31 -23.80
CA GLY A 22 17.32 -1.56 -23.62
C GLY A 22 17.48 -0.31 -24.50
N LEU A 23 16.39 0.19 -25.11
CA LEU A 23 16.43 1.15 -26.23
C LEU A 23 15.63 2.43 -26.01
N THR A 24 15.20 2.73 -24.78
CA THR A 24 14.42 3.93 -24.49
C THR A 24 15.26 4.94 -23.69
N ASP A 25 15.06 6.22 -23.96
CA ASP A 25 15.47 7.30 -23.07
C ASP A 25 14.61 7.16 -21.80
N LEU A 26 15.13 6.39 -20.83
CA LEU A 26 14.28 5.66 -19.89
C LEU A 26 13.45 6.59 -18.99
N SER A 27 13.90 7.81 -18.66
CA SER A 27 13.21 8.58 -17.61
C SER A 27 11.85 9.16 -18.01
N SER A 28 11.67 9.54 -19.29
CA SER A 28 10.43 10.18 -19.75
C SER A 28 9.42 9.20 -20.35
N VAL A 29 9.88 8.08 -20.92
CA VAL A 29 9.01 7.10 -21.59
C VAL A 29 8.44 6.09 -20.59
N VAL A 30 9.21 5.74 -19.55
CA VAL A 30 8.84 4.70 -18.58
C VAL A 30 7.60 5.06 -17.77
N GLN A 31 7.38 6.34 -17.48
CA GLN A 31 6.21 6.83 -16.72
C GLN A 31 4.89 6.64 -17.46
N LYS A 32 4.92 6.39 -18.77
CA LYS A 32 3.73 6.21 -19.61
C LYS A 32 3.54 4.78 -20.11
N LEU A 33 4.39 3.86 -19.67
CA LEU A 33 4.25 2.47 -20.08
C LEU A 33 3.11 1.80 -19.30
N PRO A 34 2.30 0.96 -19.97
CA PRO A 34 1.30 0.16 -19.29
C PRO A 34 1.98 -0.73 -18.24
N VAL A 35 1.39 -0.79 -17.05
CA VAL A 35 1.89 -1.63 -15.95
C VAL A 35 1.31 -3.03 -16.09
N SER A 36 2.16 -4.05 -16.04
CA SER A 36 1.69 -5.44 -16.09
C SER A 36 0.87 -5.82 -14.84
N ARG A 37 -0.01 -6.81 -14.98
CA ARG A 37 -0.67 -7.49 -13.84
C ARG A 37 -0.05 -8.85 -13.53
N ASP A 38 0.83 -9.34 -14.39
CA ASP A 38 1.52 -10.61 -14.20
C ASP A 38 2.75 -10.43 -13.29
N LEU A 39 2.89 -11.29 -12.27
CA LEU A 39 3.90 -11.17 -11.22
C LEU A 39 5.34 -11.29 -11.77
N GLU A 40 5.56 -12.17 -12.75
CA GLU A 40 6.90 -12.33 -13.35
C GLU A 40 7.31 -11.07 -14.12
N ASN A 41 6.37 -10.51 -14.88
CA ASN A 41 6.59 -9.25 -15.57
C ASN A 41 6.79 -8.09 -14.60
N LEU A 42 5.95 -7.95 -13.56
CA LEU A 42 6.14 -6.94 -12.50
C LEU A 42 7.53 -7.02 -11.86
N ALA A 43 8.03 -8.24 -11.60
CA ALA A 43 9.37 -8.42 -11.06
C ALA A 43 10.47 -7.93 -12.01
N VAL A 44 10.31 -8.16 -13.32
CA VAL A 44 11.23 -7.63 -14.35
C VAL A 44 11.14 -6.10 -14.40
N GLU A 45 9.93 -5.54 -14.44
CA GLU A 45 9.71 -4.10 -14.47
C GLU A 45 10.37 -3.41 -13.27
N ILE A 46 10.12 -3.90 -12.05
CA ILE A 46 10.73 -3.35 -10.81
C ILE A 46 12.26 -3.41 -10.87
N LYS A 47 12.83 -4.52 -11.33
CA LYS A 47 14.30 -4.65 -11.45
C LYS A 47 14.90 -3.65 -12.41
N GLU A 48 14.26 -3.44 -13.56
CA GLU A 48 14.76 -2.48 -14.54
C GLU A 48 14.61 -1.05 -14.04
N LEU A 49 13.49 -0.72 -13.39
CA LEU A 49 13.29 0.58 -12.74
C LEU A 49 14.32 0.83 -11.64
N ALA A 50 14.59 -0.15 -10.79
CA ALA A 50 15.53 -0.02 -9.67
C ALA A 50 16.99 0.24 -10.12
N LYS A 51 17.34 -0.07 -11.37
CA LYS A 51 18.67 0.27 -11.94
C LYS A 51 18.80 1.75 -12.28
N ILE A 52 17.68 2.45 -12.48
CA ILE A 52 17.68 3.80 -13.01
C ILE A 52 17.49 4.76 -11.84
N GLN A 53 18.57 5.43 -11.44
CA GLN A 53 18.60 6.33 -10.28
C GLN A 53 17.66 7.54 -10.40
N THR A 54 17.16 7.81 -11.62
CA THR A 54 16.36 8.98 -11.97
C THR A 54 14.87 8.69 -12.18
N ILE A 55 14.38 7.45 -11.98
CA ILE A 55 12.94 7.13 -12.19
C ILE A 55 12.22 6.82 -10.88
N SER A 56 10.91 7.10 -10.92
CA SER A 56 10.15 7.62 -9.78
C SER A 56 9.88 6.55 -8.72
N VAL A 57 10.00 6.97 -7.47
CA VAL A 57 9.52 6.24 -6.30
C VAL A 57 8.08 5.74 -6.52
N PHE A 58 7.28 6.49 -7.26
CA PHE A 58 5.90 6.18 -7.60
C PHE A 58 5.78 4.99 -8.57
N GLU A 59 6.58 4.91 -9.64
CA GLU A 59 6.53 3.79 -10.59
C GLU A 59 6.87 2.45 -9.91
N ILE A 60 7.89 2.44 -9.05
CA ILE A 60 8.24 1.25 -8.25
C ILE A 60 7.14 0.96 -7.22
N GLY A 61 6.65 1.98 -6.52
CA GLY A 61 5.58 1.84 -5.53
C GLY A 61 4.29 1.29 -6.11
N LYS A 62 3.87 1.77 -7.28
CA LYS A 62 2.69 1.29 -8.02
C LYS A 62 2.77 -0.18 -8.36
N ARG A 63 3.90 -0.64 -8.90
CA ARG A 63 4.13 -2.06 -9.24
C ARG A 63 4.18 -2.95 -8.01
N LEU A 64 4.81 -2.48 -6.93
CA LEU A 64 4.82 -3.18 -5.66
C LEU A 64 3.42 -3.24 -5.04
N SER A 65 2.61 -2.19 -5.18
CA SER A 65 1.22 -2.15 -4.69
C SER A 65 0.36 -3.19 -5.42
N ILE A 66 0.46 -3.25 -6.76
CA ILE A 66 -0.21 -4.29 -7.57
C ILE A 66 0.30 -5.69 -7.21
N ALA A 67 1.61 -5.91 -7.15
CA ALA A 67 2.15 -7.22 -6.79
C ALA A 67 1.67 -7.68 -5.42
N LYS A 68 1.61 -6.77 -4.44
CA LYS A 68 1.16 -7.06 -3.08
C LYS A 68 -0.33 -7.40 -3.01
N SER A 69 -1.18 -6.80 -3.85
CA SER A 69 -2.62 -7.11 -3.87
C SER A 69 -2.93 -8.49 -4.43
N GLU A 70 -2.04 -9.04 -5.27
CA GLU A 70 -2.19 -10.37 -5.86
C GLU A 70 -1.67 -11.51 -4.96
N MET A 71 -1.00 -11.19 -3.84
CA MET A 71 -0.42 -12.20 -2.95
C MET A 71 -1.34 -12.53 -1.79
N HIS A 72 -1.38 -13.81 -1.42
CA HIS A 72 -2.32 -14.32 -0.44
C HIS A 72 -1.75 -14.28 0.99
N ASP A 73 -0.42 -14.30 1.14
CA ASP A 73 0.22 -14.30 2.44
C ASP A 73 1.57 -13.55 2.50
N GLN A 74 2.11 -13.45 3.72
CA GLN A 74 3.39 -12.79 3.97
C GLN A 74 4.60 -13.56 3.40
N GLN A 75 4.49 -14.87 3.20
CA GLN A 75 5.57 -15.70 2.72
C GLN A 75 5.75 -15.53 1.21
N GLU A 76 4.66 -15.54 0.44
CA GLU A 76 4.65 -15.20 -0.99
C GLU A 76 5.25 -13.80 -1.22
N TRP A 77 4.86 -12.82 -0.39
CA TRP A 77 5.44 -11.48 -0.43
C TRP A 77 6.94 -11.46 -0.18
N ARG A 78 7.43 -12.21 0.81
CA ARG A 78 8.87 -12.31 1.07
C ARG A 78 9.61 -12.94 -0.10
N THR A 79 9.09 -14.02 -0.67
CA THR A 79 9.70 -14.69 -1.83
C THR A 79 9.73 -13.77 -3.05
N PHE A 80 8.67 -13.01 -3.31
CA PHE A 80 8.67 -12.02 -4.38
C PHE A 80 9.71 -10.92 -4.16
N LEU A 81 9.81 -10.41 -2.93
CA LEU A 81 10.80 -9.40 -2.56
C LEU A 81 12.25 -9.88 -2.72
N GLU A 82 12.51 -11.16 -2.44
CA GLU A 82 13.80 -11.79 -2.76
C GLU A 82 14.06 -11.79 -4.26
N VAL A 83 13.06 -12.13 -5.08
CA VAL A 83 13.18 -12.10 -6.54
C VAL A 83 13.59 -10.71 -7.01
N VAL A 84 12.92 -9.65 -6.56
CA VAL A 84 13.23 -8.25 -6.95
C VAL A 84 14.42 -7.64 -6.20
N ASN A 85 15.10 -8.41 -5.34
CA ASN A 85 16.24 -7.99 -4.54
C ASN A 85 15.94 -6.74 -3.68
N MET A 86 14.79 -6.74 -3.00
CA MET A 86 14.34 -5.62 -2.18
C MET A 86 14.01 -6.09 -0.76
N SER A 87 14.47 -5.34 0.26
CA SER A 87 14.06 -5.63 1.63
C SER A 87 12.59 -5.25 1.86
N ASN A 88 11.92 -5.94 2.80
CA ASN A 88 10.55 -5.62 3.18
C ASN A 88 10.38 -4.16 3.66
N SER A 89 11.36 -3.63 4.40
CA SER A 89 11.38 -2.23 4.84
C SER A 89 11.45 -1.25 3.66
N LEU A 90 12.27 -1.55 2.65
CA LEU A 90 12.39 -0.70 1.47
C LEU A 90 11.12 -0.77 0.61
N ALA A 91 10.59 -1.97 0.37
CA ALA A 91 9.35 -2.16 -0.38
C ALA A 91 8.17 -1.43 0.26
N SER A 92 8.04 -1.54 1.59
CA SER A 92 7.00 -0.83 2.34
C SER A 92 7.11 0.69 2.21
N ARG A 93 8.33 1.24 2.10
CA ARG A 93 8.54 2.67 1.88
C ARG A 93 8.10 3.11 0.49
N TYR A 94 8.40 2.31 -0.55
CA TYR A 94 7.93 2.59 -1.91
C TYR A 94 6.41 2.54 -2.02
N VAL A 95 5.78 1.47 -1.50
CA VAL A 95 4.31 1.34 -1.49
C VAL A 95 3.67 2.49 -0.75
N LYS A 96 4.14 2.80 0.47
CA LYS A 96 3.59 3.92 1.24
C LYS A 96 3.74 5.27 0.53
N ALA A 97 4.89 5.53 -0.09
CA ALA A 97 5.11 6.76 -0.82
C ALA A 97 4.13 6.90 -1.99
N PHE A 98 3.89 5.82 -2.74
CA PHE A 98 2.86 5.78 -3.77
C PHE A 98 1.46 6.03 -3.18
N ASP A 99 1.03 5.22 -2.22
CA ASP A 99 -0.32 5.32 -1.63
C ASP A 99 -0.61 6.69 -0.99
N THR A 100 0.41 7.39 -0.48
CA THR A 100 0.24 8.67 0.24
C THR A 100 0.42 9.89 -0.67
N LEU A 101 1.31 9.81 -1.68
CA LEU A 101 1.78 10.98 -2.42
C LEU A 101 1.51 10.87 -3.94
N GLU A 102 0.87 9.80 -4.44
CA GLU A 102 0.50 9.65 -5.86
C GLU A 102 -0.19 10.90 -6.45
N PRO A 103 -1.12 11.59 -5.76
CA PRO A 103 -1.75 12.81 -6.30
C PRO A 103 -0.76 13.92 -6.65
N PHE A 104 0.45 13.86 -6.10
CA PHE A 104 1.50 14.86 -6.27
C PHE A 104 2.71 14.34 -7.06
N GLU A 105 2.57 13.23 -7.80
CA GLU A 105 3.70 12.63 -8.53
C GLU A 105 4.39 13.62 -9.47
N GLU A 106 3.63 14.44 -10.20
CA GLU A 106 4.18 15.41 -11.16
C GLU A 106 5.06 16.46 -10.46
N GLN A 107 4.62 16.99 -9.31
CA GLN A 107 5.36 17.98 -8.53
C GLN A 107 6.61 17.37 -7.88
N LEU A 108 6.58 16.06 -7.60
CA LEU A 108 7.65 15.34 -6.89
C LEU A 108 8.62 14.61 -7.82
N GLN A 109 8.38 14.61 -9.14
CA GLN A 109 9.14 13.82 -10.11
C GLN A 109 10.66 14.09 -10.07
N THR A 110 11.07 15.34 -9.86
CA THR A 110 12.48 15.75 -9.84
C THR A 110 13.11 15.63 -8.45
N LEU A 111 12.29 15.33 -7.43
CA LEU A 111 12.74 15.30 -6.06
C LEU A 111 13.49 13.99 -5.76
N PRO A 112 14.67 14.03 -5.13
CA PRO A 112 15.37 12.81 -4.73
C PRO A 112 14.50 11.90 -3.88
N ALA A 113 14.59 10.59 -4.12
CA ALA A 113 13.82 9.57 -3.39
C ALA A 113 13.95 9.68 -1.85
N SER A 114 15.13 10.10 -1.37
CA SER A 114 15.35 10.34 0.06
C SER A 114 14.39 11.38 0.64
N LYS A 115 14.09 12.47 -0.09
CA LYS A 115 13.15 13.50 0.35
C LYS A 115 11.69 13.04 0.22
N VAL A 116 11.35 12.32 -0.85
CA VAL A 116 10.01 11.73 -1.03
C VAL A 116 9.68 10.78 0.12
N PHE A 117 10.63 9.92 0.51
CA PHE A 117 10.49 9.07 1.69
C PHE A 117 10.42 9.86 3.00
N GLU A 118 10.89 11.11 3.03
CA GLU A 118 10.67 11.95 4.20
C GLU A 118 9.24 12.50 4.26
N LEU A 119 8.72 12.95 3.13
CA LEU A 119 7.40 13.60 2.97
C LEU A 119 6.23 12.69 3.33
N MET A 120 6.30 11.38 3.04
CA MET A 120 5.21 10.43 3.34
C MET A 120 4.94 10.20 4.84
N TYR A 121 5.69 10.85 5.73
CA TYR A 121 5.51 10.80 7.19
C TYR A 121 5.22 12.18 7.81
N VAL A 122 5.03 13.21 6.99
CA VAL A 122 4.57 14.50 7.49
C VAL A 122 3.04 14.46 7.63
N ASP A 123 2.50 15.22 8.58
CA ASP A 123 1.06 15.22 8.88
C ASP A 123 0.24 15.81 7.74
N ASP A 124 0.73 16.91 7.15
CA ASP A 124 0.13 17.57 5.99
C ASP A 124 1.14 17.64 4.84
N PRO A 125 1.30 16.56 4.07
CA PRO A 125 2.19 16.56 2.93
C PRO A 125 1.69 17.48 1.81
N GLU A 126 0.38 17.70 1.68
CA GLU A 126 -0.20 18.54 0.63
C GLU A 126 0.23 20.00 0.78
N ASP A 127 0.08 20.60 1.97
CA ASP A 127 0.53 21.96 2.23
C ASP A 127 2.04 22.13 1.97
N ILE A 128 2.85 21.15 2.37
CA ILE A 128 4.30 21.21 2.17
C ILE A 128 4.69 21.11 0.71
N ILE A 129 3.99 20.30 -0.08
CA ILE A 129 4.27 20.12 -1.51
C ILE A 129 3.85 21.37 -2.28
N LEU A 130 2.67 21.92 -1.99
CA LEU A 130 2.13 23.07 -2.72
C LEU A 130 2.76 24.39 -2.28
N ASN A 131 2.98 24.58 -0.98
CA ASN A 131 3.40 25.86 -0.40
C ASN A 131 4.85 25.85 0.12
N GLY A 132 5.52 24.69 0.13
CA GLY A 132 6.89 24.55 0.63
C GLY A 132 6.97 24.29 2.13
N LEU A 133 8.18 23.97 2.58
CA LEU A 133 8.47 23.62 3.97
C LEU A 133 8.40 24.86 4.87
N PRO A 134 7.64 24.84 5.99
CA PRO A 134 7.61 25.94 6.94
C PRO A 134 8.96 26.08 7.65
N VAL A 135 9.51 27.30 7.63
CA VAL A 135 10.75 27.71 8.30
C VAL A 135 10.54 29.06 9.00
N GLU A 136 11.46 29.47 9.88
CA GLU A 136 11.31 30.74 10.64
C GLU A 136 11.13 31.96 9.73
N GLU A 137 11.82 31.99 8.58
CA GLU A 137 11.76 33.09 7.60
C GLU A 137 10.64 32.90 6.53
N GLY A 138 9.67 32.01 6.77
CA GLY A 138 8.53 31.79 5.88
C GLY A 138 8.46 30.37 5.31
N ARG A 139 8.56 30.23 3.98
CA ARG A 139 8.44 28.95 3.27
C ARG A 139 9.68 28.68 2.43
N LYS A 140 10.23 27.46 2.54
CA LYS A 140 11.41 27.00 1.81
C LYS A 140 11.00 25.94 0.78
N SER A 141 11.43 26.07 -0.49
CA SER A 141 11.07 25.07 -1.51
C SER A 141 11.71 23.71 -1.22
N LEU A 142 11.05 22.64 -1.65
CA LEU A 142 11.48 21.26 -1.39
C LEU A 142 12.82 20.92 -2.05
N GLU A 143 13.16 21.55 -3.17
CA GLU A 143 14.44 21.40 -3.86
C GLU A 143 15.59 21.90 -3.00
N SER A 144 15.40 23.04 -2.33
CA SER A 144 16.40 23.68 -1.47
C SER A 144 16.42 23.11 -0.05
N ALA A 145 15.32 22.51 0.42
CA ALA A 145 15.23 21.90 1.73
C ALA A 145 16.15 20.68 1.84
N THR A 146 16.76 20.48 2.99
CA THR A 146 17.52 19.28 3.31
C THR A 146 16.58 18.18 3.84
N VAL A 147 17.00 16.92 3.72
CA VAL A 147 16.28 15.77 4.30
C VAL A 147 16.06 15.96 5.82
N ARG A 148 17.02 16.59 6.51
CA ARG A 148 16.92 16.85 7.96
C ARG A 148 15.84 17.87 8.28
N GLU A 149 15.68 18.91 7.47
CA GLU A 149 14.63 19.91 7.63
C GLU A 149 13.24 19.29 7.40
N ILE A 150 13.08 18.48 6.33
CA ILE A 150 11.82 17.74 6.08
C ILE A 150 11.52 16.76 7.23
N ARG A 151 12.55 16.12 7.79
CA ARG A 151 12.37 15.24 8.95
C ARG A 151 11.92 15.99 10.20
N ALA A 152 12.33 17.25 10.35
CA ALA A 152 12.01 18.06 11.51
C ALA A 152 10.55 18.51 11.53
N THR A 153 9.90 18.60 10.36
CA THR A 153 8.48 18.95 10.24
C THR A 153 7.55 17.76 10.45
N ARG A 154 8.07 16.54 10.50
CA ARG A 154 7.29 15.37 10.93
C ARG A 154 6.84 15.58 12.37
N SER A 155 5.58 15.32 12.68
CA SER A 155 5.13 15.24 14.07
C SER A 155 6.05 14.31 14.86
N LYS A 156 6.43 14.76 16.07
CA LYS A 156 7.20 13.94 17.03
C LYS A 156 6.42 12.68 17.50
N ALA A 157 5.21 12.45 16.98
CA ALA A 157 4.33 11.35 17.34
C ALA A 157 4.75 9.98 16.78
N ALA A 158 5.62 9.90 15.77
CA ALA A 158 6.07 8.61 15.21
C ALA A 158 7.34 8.06 15.87
N LYS A 159 7.42 8.09 17.21
CA LYS A 159 8.16 7.08 17.97
C LYS A 159 7.13 6.14 18.61
N VAL A 160 6.40 5.40 17.78
CA VAL A 160 5.96 4.07 18.23
C VAL A 160 7.25 3.26 18.36
N LYS A 161 7.92 3.40 19.51
CA LYS A 161 8.81 2.37 20.00
C LYS A 161 7.93 1.13 20.06
N VAL A 162 8.04 0.27 19.06
CA VAL A 162 7.67 -1.12 19.23
C VAL A 162 8.57 -1.58 20.37
N LYS A 163 8.05 -1.51 21.60
CA LYS A 163 8.65 -2.24 22.71
C LYS A 163 8.70 -3.66 22.20
N SER A 164 9.90 -4.22 22.10
CA SER A 164 10.05 -5.66 22.01
C SER A 164 9.09 -6.26 23.02
N PHE A 165 8.29 -7.23 22.59
CA PHE A 165 7.49 -8.06 23.49
C PHE A 165 8.46 -8.63 24.53
N GLN A 166 8.64 -7.94 25.65
CA GLN A 166 9.13 -8.55 26.86
C GLN A 166 7.95 -9.40 27.31
N SER A 167 8.15 -10.72 27.27
CA SER A 167 7.27 -11.66 27.94
C SER A 167 7.31 -11.36 29.44
N LEU A 168 6.50 -10.40 29.85
CA LEU A 168 6.06 -10.33 31.22
C LEU A 168 5.18 -11.56 31.40
N GLU A 169 5.69 -12.54 32.12
CA GLU A 169 4.87 -13.58 32.74
C GLU A 169 3.92 -12.91 33.72
N ALA A 170 2.84 -12.33 33.18
CA ALA A 170 1.63 -12.07 33.92
C ALA A 170 0.76 -13.32 33.71
N THR A 171 0.44 -13.98 34.81
CA THR A 171 -0.63 -14.98 34.92
C THR A 171 -1.97 -14.32 34.59
N SER A 172 -2.16 -14.01 33.31
CA SER A 172 -3.39 -13.48 32.77
C SER A 172 -4.30 -14.67 32.47
N THR A 173 -5.15 -14.98 33.44
CA THR A 173 -6.35 -15.80 33.27
C THR A 173 -7.32 -15.07 32.33
N VAL A 174 -6.98 -14.97 31.05
CA VAL A 174 -7.95 -14.65 30.01
C VAL A 174 -8.40 -16.00 29.48
N LEU A 175 -9.58 -16.41 29.95
CA LEU A 175 -10.37 -17.46 29.33
C LEU A 175 -10.43 -17.15 27.83
N SER A 176 -9.68 -17.94 27.05
CA SER A 176 -9.90 -18.08 25.63
C SER A 176 -11.27 -18.70 25.45
N THR A 177 -12.32 -17.87 25.42
CA THR A 177 -13.57 -18.27 24.80
C THR A 177 -13.28 -18.35 23.31
N ARG A 178 -12.81 -19.52 22.87
CA ARG A 178 -12.98 -19.94 21.48
C ARG A 178 -14.44 -19.66 21.15
N VAL A 179 -14.69 -18.85 20.13
CA VAL A 179 -16.02 -18.78 19.52
C VAL A 179 -16.38 -20.25 19.18
N PRO A 180 -17.44 -20.82 19.76
CA PRO A 180 -17.76 -22.22 19.56
C PRO A 180 -17.89 -22.48 18.06
N THR A 181 -17.19 -23.50 17.55
CA THR A 181 -17.21 -23.88 16.13
C THR A 181 -18.64 -24.05 15.60
N GLU A 182 -19.57 -24.43 16.48
CA GLU A 182 -21.01 -24.51 16.22
C GLU A 182 -21.62 -23.19 15.73
N THR A 183 -21.20 -22.04 16.25
CA THR A 183 -21.74 -20.73 15.82
C THR A 183 -21.27 -20.34 14.41
N SER A 184 -20.03 -20.69 14.06
CA SER A 184 -19.53 -20.51 12.69
C SER A 184 -20.29 -21.42 11.71
N GLU A 185 -20.44 -22.70 12.04
CA GLU A 185 -21.17 -23.65 11.21
C GLU A 185 -22.65 -23.28 11.05
N GLN A 186 -23.30 -22.76 12.08
CA GLN A 186 -24.67 -22.24 12.00
C GLN A 186 -24.78 -21.07 11.03
N ILE A 187 -23.82 -20.13 11.03
CA ILE A 187 -23.80 -19.01 10.07
C ILE A 187 -23.67 -19.54 8.64
N HIS A 188 -22.83 -20.55 8.42
CA HIS A 188 -22.69 -21.19 7.11
C HIS A 188 -23.98 -21.88 6.64
N VAL A 189 -24.67 -22.58 7.54
CA VAL A 189 -25.96 -23.23 7.22
C VAL A 189 -27.03 -22.19 6.92
N LEU A 190 -27.13 -21.12 7.73
CA LEU A 190 -28.12 -20.06 7.52
C LEU A 190 -27.89 -19.30 6.21
N ALA A 191 -26.64 -18.98 5.86
CA ALA A 191 -26.30 -18.37 4.58
C ALA A 191 -26.76 -19.26 3.41
N ARG A 192 -26.49 -20.57 3.48
CA ARG A 192 -26.93 -21.54 2.46
C ARG A 192 -28.45 -21.67 2.36
N THR A 193 -29.17 -21.72 3.49
CA THR A 193 -30.64 -21.80 3.47
C THR A 193 -31.30 -20.59 2.81
N LYS A 194 -30.66 -19.41 2.92
CA LYS A 194 -31.12 -18.19 2.26
C LYS A 194 -30.59 -18.03 0.82
N GLY A 195 -29.81 -19.00 0.33
CA GLY A 195 -29.21 -18.96 -1.01
C GLY A 195 -28.16 -17.86 -1.17
N LEU A 196 -27.58 -17.36 -0.07
CA LEU A 196 -26.62 -16.25 -0.06
C LEU A 196 -25.20 -16.77 0.20
N SER A 197 -24.21 -16.05 -0.33
CA SER A 197 -22.83 -16.23 0.14
C SER A 197 -22.69 -15.77 1.59
N ILE A 198 -21.66 -16.25 2.29
CA ILE A 198 -21.43 -15.90 3.70
C ILE A 198 -21.22 -14.39 3.85
N SER A 199 -20.48 -13.77 2.94
CA SER A 199 -20.26 -12.32 2.92
C SER A 199 -21.56 -11.55 2.73
N GLU A 200 -22.43 -11.97 1.80
CA GLU A 200 -23.73 -11.32 1.59
C GLU A 200 -24.66 -11.49 2.78
N TYR A 201 -24.66 -12.66 3.41
CA TYR A 201 -25.44 -12.93 4.61
C TYR A 201 -25.00 -12.05 5.78
N ILE A 202 -23.69 -11.91 6.00
CA ILE A 202 -23.14 -11.06 7.05
C ILE A 202 -23.44 -9.58 6.77
N SER A 203 -23.21 -9.09 5.55
CA SER A 203 -23.54 -7.71 5.16
C SER A 203 -25.01 -7.40 5.40
N LYS A 204 -25.91 -8.31 5.01
CA LYS A 204 -27.35 -8.14 5.24
C LYS A 204 -27.74 -8.12 6.71
N MET A 205 -27.12 -8.96 7.55
CA MET A 205 -27.35 -8.90 9.00
C MET A 205 -26.89 -7.57 9.60
N ILE A 206 -25.75 -7.04 9.15
CA ILE A 206 -25.25 -5.75 9.61
C ILE A 206 -26.22 -4.63 9.20
N GLU A 207 -26.67 -4.63 7.96
CA GLU A 207 -27.67 -3.67 7.46
C GLU A 207 -29.00 -3.76 8.23
N GLU A 208 -29.51 -4.97 8.50
CA GLU A 208 -30.72 -5.18 9.30
C GLU A 208 -30.56 -4.71 10.75
N THR A 209 -29.36 -4.83 11.32
CA THR A 209 -29.07 -4.36 12.69
C THR A 209 -29.01 -2.84 12.74
N ILE A 210 -28.31 -2.22 11.78
CA ILE A 210 -28.23 -0.76 11.65
C ILE A 210 -29.62 -0.16 11.41
N GLN A 211 -30.48 -0.81 10.60
CA GLN A 211 -31.85 -0.36 10.39
C GLN A 211 -32.72 -0.45 11.65
N ARG A 212 -32.50 -1.45 12.51
CA ARG A 212 -33.20 -1.53 13.81
C ARG A 212 -32.76 -0.43 14.76
N ASP A 213 -31.45 -0.18 14.85
CA ASP A 213 -30.91 0.90 15.70
C ASP A 213 -31.42 2.29 15.25
N ILE A 214 -31.57 2.51 13.93
CA ILE A 214 -32.16 3.74 13.38
C ILE A 214 -33.67 3.88 13.70
N ILE A 215 -34.39 2.77 13.84
CA ILE A 215 -35.82 2.78 14.19
C ILE A 215 -36.00 3.00 15.70
N GLU A 216 -35.15 2.39 16.54
CA GLU A 216 -35.18 2.62 18.00
C GLU A 216 -34.86 4.08 18.37
N ASP A 217 -33.89 4.69 17.69
CA ASP A 217 -33.51 6.11 17.89
C ASP A 217 -34.60 7.10 17.43
N ARG A 218 -35.52 6.66 16.55
CA ARG A 218 -36.69 7.46 16.13
C ARG A 218 -37.91 7.29 17.03
N SER A 219 -38.03 6.18 17.76
CA SER A 219 -39.09 6.01 18.77
C SER A 219 -38.86 6.82 20.04
N GLU A 220 -37.61 7.19 20.37
CA GLU A 220 -37.32 8.04 21.54
C GLU A 220 -37.61 9.54 21.30
N ILE A 221 -37.76 9.98 20.05
CA ILE A 221 -37.96 11.41 19.71
C ILE A 221 -39.45 11.83 19.73
N VAL A 222 -40.41 10.90 19.86
CA VAL A 222 -41.86 11.22 19.75
C VAL A 222 -42.58 11.35 21.11
N GLU A 223 -41.93 11.08 22.25
CA GLU A 223 -42.56 11.26 23.58
C GLU A 223 -42.26 12.63 24.24
N GLY A 224 -41.86 13.64 23.46
CA GLY A 224 -41.40 14.94 23.98
C GLY A 224 -42.26 16.18 23.68
N GLU A 225 -43.43 16.07 23.05
CA GLU A 225 -44.27 17.25 22.73
C GLU A 225 -45.74 17.07 23.12
N LYS A 226 -46.02 17.03 24.43
CA LYS A 226 -47.31 17.50 25.00
C LYS A 226 -47.10 18.04 26.41
N GLU A 227 -46.67 19.30 26.50
CA GLU A 227 -47.00 20.16 27.65
C GLU A 227 -46.79 21.64 27.29
N GLN A 228 -47.85 22.28 26.81
CA GLN A 228 -48.24 23.67 27.10
C GLN A 228 -49.63 23.97 26.53
#